data_AF-A0A5P9HG00-F1
#
_entry.id   AF-A0A5P9HG00-F1
#
_cell.length_a   1.000
_cell.length_b   1.000
_cell.length_c   1.000
_cell.angle_alpha   90.00
_cell.angle_beta   90.00
_cell.angle_gamma   90.00
#
_symmetry.space_group_name_H-M   'P 1'
#
loop_
_entity.id
_entity.type
_entity.pdbx_description
1 polymer ?
#
loop_
_entity_poly.entity_id
_entity_poly.type
_entity_poly.pdbx_seq_one_letter_code
_entity_poly.pdbx_strand_id
1 'polypeptide(L)'
;MNLSSLVRSRALGAASLMLVAGSAWGHPGHEVAGGGFAAGLGHPLFGLDHLLAMLAVGLFSVRQSAAMGRVVPLLAVGGMLLGAGLAWAGVALPGVEFGIAMSVLLAGVLVAALARVPAALGGVAVVAFMVFHGHAHAAEMPHGASTLLYLAGFSLATLGLTVAGRRVAGWLMTREQRVLRGLGAAIAAMGALFAIG
;
A
#
# COMPACT_ATOMS: atom_id res chain seq x y z
N MET A 1 5.15 37.96 -17.10
CA MET A 1 4.86 36.70 -16.38
C MET A 1 3.34 36.58 -16.22
N ASN A 2 2.77 35.45 -16.62
CA ASN A 2 1.31 35.27 -16.68
C ASN A 2 0.76 34.92 -15.28
N LEU A 3 -0.24 35.65 -14.78
CA LEU A 3 -0.80 35.44 -13.44
C LEU A 3 -1.29 33.99 -13.21
N SER A 4 -1.68 33.30 -14.28
CA SER A 4 -2.11 31.90 -14.26
C SER A 4 -1.00 30.91 -13.93
N SER A 5 0.27 31.21 -14.26
CA SER A 5 1.40 30.34 -13.92
C SER A 5 1.84 30.50 -12.46
N LEU A 6 1.67 31.70 -11.89
CA LEU A 6 1.98 32.02 -10.50
C LEU A 6 0.99 31.40 -9.51
N VAL A 7 -0.29 31.33 -9.87
CA VAL A 7 -1.32 30.65 -9.07
C VAL A 7 -1.13 29.13 -9.09
N ARG A 8 -0.73 28.57 -10.25
CA ARG A 8 -0.48 27.13 -10.41
C ARG A 8 0.75 26.67 -9.63
N SER A 9 1.83 27.45 -9.61
CA SER A 9 3.03 27.16 -8.81
C SER A 9 2.80 27.30 -7.30
N ARG A 10 1.96 28.26 -6.88
CA ARG A 10 1.55 28.40 -5.48
C ARG A 10 0.62 27.29 -5.01
N ALA A 11 -0.30 26.83 -5.86
CA ALA A 11 -1.15 25.67 -5.56
C ALA A 11 -0.33 24.37 -5.43
N LEU A 12 0.69 24.18 -6.28
CA LEU A 12 1.62 23.05 -6.20
C LEU A 12 2.54 23.15 -4.97
N GLY A 13 2.97 24.36 -4.59
CA GLY A 13 3.72 24.64 -3.36
C GLY A 13 2.90 24.39 -2.08
N ALA A 14 1.62 24.77 -2.10
CA ALA A 14 0.70 24.51 -0.97
C ALA A 14 0.37 23.01 -0.85
N ALA A 15 0.20 22.30 -1.96
CA ALA A 15 -0.02 20.86 -1.95
C ALA A 15 1.21 20.09 -1.43
N SER A 16 2.43 20.54 -1.76
CA SER A 16 3.67 19.94 -1.24
C SER A 16 3.88 20.24 0.25
N LEU A 17 3.53 21.44 0.73
CA LEU A 17 3.56 21.77 2.16
C LEU A 17 2.49 20.99 2.97
N MET A 18 1.35 20.66 2.38
CA MET A 18 0.33 19.81 3.02
C MET A 18 0.71 18.33 3.08
N LEU A 19 1.58 17.85 2.18
CA LEU A 19 2.12 16.49 2.22
C LEU A 19 3.25 16.32 3.25
N VAL A 20 3.95 17.40 3.61
CA VAL A 20 4.96 17.39 4.69
C VAL A 20 4.31 17.48 6.09
N ALA A 21 3.08 17.98 6.19
CA ALA A 21 2.31 18.04 7.44
C ALA A 21 1.68 16.68 7.84
N GLY A 22 2.34 15.57 7.49
CA GLY A 22 1.98 14.22 7.92
C GLY A 22 2.26 14.03 9.41
N SER A 23 1.20 14.19 10.22
CA SER A 23 1.01 13.60 11.54
C SER A 23 2.11 13.83 12.60
N ALA A 24 2.13 15.02 13.20
CA ALA A 24 2.44 15.13 14.62
C ALA A 24 1.18 14.73 15.42
N TRP A 25 0.93 13.42 15.57
CA TRP A 25 -0.07 12.95 16.53
C TRP A 25 0.54 13.02 17.93
N GLY A 26 0.07 14.01 18.70
CA GLY A 26 0.47 14.22 20.09
C GLY A 26 0.03 13.06 20.99
N HIS A 27 0.97 12.59 21.82
CA HIS A 27 0.82 11.76 23.02
C HIS A 27 0.02 10.44 22.92
N PRO A 28 0.66 9.27 22.67
CA PRO A 28 0.06 7.96 22.94
C PRO A 28 0.23 7.64 24.43
N GLY A 29 -0.50 8.33 25.30
CA GLY A 29 -0.31 8.21 26.74
C GLY A 29 -1.31 7.31 27.49
N HIS A 30 -2.50 7.05 26.95
CA HIS A 30 -3.61 6.50 27.77
C HIS A 30 -4.56 5.56 27.02
N GLU A 31 -4.08 4.75 26.07
CA GLU A 31 -4.87 3.58 25.66
C GLU A 31 -4.67 2.48 26.68
N VAL A 32 -5.67 2.37 27.56
CA VAL A 32 -5.96 1.27 28.50
C VAL A 32 -5.38 -0.05 27.99
N ALA A 33 -4.73 -0.80 28.89
CA ALA A 33 -4.26 -2.18 28.66
C ALA A 33 -5.29 -2.96 27.81
N GLY A 34 -4.95 -3.18 26.53
CA GLY A 34 -5.88 -3.71 25.51
C GLY A 34 -5.90 -2.98 24.16
N GLY A 35 -5.25 -1.83 24.01
CA GLY A 35 -5.13 -1.11 22.72
C GLY A 35 -4.28 -1.85 21.68
N GLY A 36 -4.64 -1.75 20.39
CA GLY A 36 -3.88 -2.36 19.30
C GLY A 36 -4.63 -2.36 17.97
N PHE A 37 -5.95 -2.50 18.01
CA PHE A 37 -6.79 -2.49 16.81
C PHE A 37 -6.71 -1.18 16.03
N ALA A 38 -6.86 -0.04 16.72
CA ALA A 38 -6.80 1.28 16.09
C ALA A 38 -5.41 1.55 15.48
N ALA A 39 -4.34 1.15 16.17
CA ALA A 39 -2.98 1.23 15.64
C ALA A 39 -2.81 0.34 14.39
N GLY A 40 -3.26 -0.92 14.44
CA GLY A 40 -3.22 -1.83 13.31
C GLY A 40 -4.05 -1.34 12.13
N LEU A 41 -5.19 -0.70 12.37
CA LEU A 41 -6.05 -0.15 11.33
C LEU A 41 -5.46 1.13 10.71
N GLY A 42 -4.92 2.03 11.53
CA GLY A 42 -4.41 3.33 11.11
C GLY A 42 -3.13 3.22 10.28
N HIS A 43 -2.22 2.32 10.67
CA HIS A 43 -0.90 2.23 10.04
C HIS A 43 -0.96 2.01 8.51
N PRO A 44 -1.75 1.04 7.99
CA PRO A 44 -1.98 0.88 6.55
C PRO A 44 -2.63 2.06 5.82
N LEU A 45 -3.40 2.88 6.54
CA LEU A 45 -4.16 3.98 5.94
C LEU A 45 -3.34 5.25 5.80
N PHE A 46 -2.38 5.47 6.69
CA PHE A 46 -1.57 6.68 6.74
C PHE A 46 -0.16 6.51 6.18
N GLY A 47 0.37 5.28 6.09
CA GLY A 47 1.60 4.98 5.36
C GLY A 47 1.41 5.10 3.85
N LEU A 48 2.11 6.04 3.21
CA LEU A 48 1.91 6.33 1.78
C LEU A 48 2.37 5.17 0.89
N ASP A 49 3.50 4.57 1.21
CA ASP A 49 4.03 3.37 0.55
C ASP A 49 3.05 2.20 0.62
N HIS A 50 2.54 1.88 1.81
CA HIS A 50 1.56 0.83 2.02
C HIS A 50 0.25 1.12 1.29
N LEU A 51 -0.29 2.33 1.45
CA LEU A 51 -1.52 2.76 0.79
C LEU A 51 -1.41 2.59 -0.73
N LEU A 52 -0.33 3.09 -1.33
CA LEU A 52 -0.09 2.98 -2.77
C LEU A 52 0.07 1.52 -3.19
N ALA A 53 0.79 0.70 -2.44
CA ALA A 53 0.96 -0.72 -2.73
C ALA A 53 -0.37 -1.49 -2.68
N MET A 54 -1.19 -1.30 -1.64
CA MET A 54 -2.49 -1.99 -1.51
C MET A 54 -3.46 -1.58 -2.63
N LEU A 55 -3.50 -0.28 -2.93
CA LEU A 55 -4.31 0.22 -4.04
C LEU A 55 -3.80 -0.36 -5.37
N ALA A 56 -2.50 -0.32 -5.64
CA ALA A 56 -1.91 -0.85 -6.87
C ALA A 56 -2.20 -2.34 -7.07
N VAL A 57 -2.03 -3.16 -6.02
CA VAL A 57 -2.35 -4.59 -6.04
C VAL A 57 -3.84 -4.81 -6.30
N GLY A 58 -4.71 -4.02 -5.66
CA GLY A 58 -6.15 -4.03 -5.92
C GLY A 58 -6.48 -3.67 -7.37
N LEU A 59 -5.93 -2.58 -7.88
CA LEU A 59 -6.12 -2.12 -9.26
C LEU A 59 -5.64 -3.18 -10.27
N PHE A 60 -4.45 -3.75 -10.06
CA PHE A 60 -3.84 -4.79 -10.90
C PHE A 60 -4.73 -6.04 -11.02
N SER A 61 -5.43 -6.40 -9.94
CA SER A 61 -6.24 -7.63 -9.87
C SER A 61 -7.35 -7.70 -10.92
N VAL A 62 -7.85 -6.56 -11.42
CA VAL A 62 -8.95 -6.53 -12.40
C VAL A 62 -8.54 -7.06 -13.77
N ARG A 63 -7.25 -6.96 -14.11
CA ARG A 63 -6.70 -7.41 -15.40
C ARG A 63 -6.39 -8.90 -15.42
N GLN A 64 -6.40 -9.56 -14.27
CA GLN A 64 -6.12 -10.99 -14.15
C GLN A 64 -7.38 -11.82 -14.42
N SER A 65 -7.25 -13.16 -14.42
CA SER A 65 -8.41 -14.04 -14.53
C SER A 65 -9.41 -13.79 -13.39
N ALA A 66 -10.70 -14.09 -13.61
CA ALA A 66 -11.73 -13.88 -12.60
C ALA A 66 -11.41 -14.58 -11.26
N ALA A 67 -10.85 -15.79 -11.32
CA ALA A 67 -10.38 -16.53 -10.15
C ALA A 67 -9.22 -15.81 -9.46
N MET A 68 -8.16 -15.47 -10.20
CA MET A 68 -7.00 -14.79 -9.64
C MET A 68 -7.38 -13.45 -9.01
N GLY A 69 -8.16 -12.62 -9.71
CA GLY A 69 -8.59 -11.33 -9.19
C GLY A 69 -9.36 -11.42 -7.87
N ARG A 70 -10.11 -12.51 -7.62
CA ARG A 70 -10.82 -12.77 -6.35
C ARG A 70 -9.89 -13.16 -5.22
N VAL A 71 -8.80 -13.85 -5.54
CA VAL A 71 -7.87 -14.37 -4.54
C VAL A 71 -6.78 -13.34 -4.18
N VAL A 72 -6.49 -12.35 -5.05
CA VAL A 72 -5.49 -11.30 -4.79
C VAL A 72 -5.64 -10.61 -3.41
N PRO A 73 -6.83 -10.16 -2.95
CA PRO A 73 -6.95 -9.57 -1.62
C PRO A 73 -6.56 -10.52 -0.49
N LEU A 74 -6.85 -11.82 -0.63
CA LEU A 74 -6.46 -12.84 0.36
C LEU A 74 -4.96 -13.13 0.31
N LEU A 75 -4.36 -13.16 -0.89
CA LEU A 75 -2.90 -13.26 -1.03
C LEU A 75 -2.21 -12.05 -0.42
N ALA A 76 -2.81 -10.87 -0.55
CA ALA A 76 -2.25 -9.67 0.02
C ALA A 76 -2.21 -9.77 1.55
N VAL A 77 -3.36 -10.04 2.19
CA VAL A 77 -3.43 -10.27 3.65
C VAL A 77 -2.49 -11.40 4.08
N GLY A 78 -2.48 -12.53 3.36
CA GLY A 78 -1.62 -13.67 3.68
C GLY A 78 -0.12 -13.34 3.64
N GLY A 79 0.33 -12.60 2.63
CA GLY A 79 1.72 -12.13 2.54
C GLY A 79 2.07 -11.12 3.64
N MET A 80 1.14 -10.21 3.98
CA MET A 80 1.34 -9.27 5.08
C MET A 80 1.49 -10.00 6.42
N LEU A 81 0.63 -10.99 6.70
CA LEU A 81 0.71 -11.81 7.91
C LEU A 81 1.98 -12.66 7.95
N LEU A 82 2.40 -13.20 6.81
CA LEU A 82 3.66 -13.94 6.70
C LEU A 82 4.86 -13.04 7.03
N GLY A 83 4.95 -11.86 6.41
CA GLY A 83 5.99 -10.88 6.70
C GLY A 83 6.02 -10.47 8.16
N ALA A 84 4.85 -10.20 8.74
CA ALA A 84 4.72 -9.85 10.15
C ALA A 84 5.20 -10.96 11.08
N GLY A 85 4.80 -12.21 10.78
CA GLY A 85 5.26 -13.39 11.52
C GLY A 85 6.77 -13.58 11.45
N LEU A 86 7.40 -13.34 10.30
CA LEU A 86 8.86 -13.41 10.15
C LEU A 86 9.57 -12.37 11.03
N ALA A 87 9.09 -11.12 11.03
CA ALA A 87 9.67 -10.06 11.86
C ALA A 87 9.60 -10.39 13.35
N TRP A 88 8.44 -10.83 13.85
CA TRP A 88 8.29 -11.19 15.26
C TRP A 88 9.01 -12.48 15.65
N ALA A 89 9.25 -13.38 14.70
CA ALA A 89 10.11 -14.54 14.90
C ALA A 89 11.61 -14.17 14.97
N GLY A 90 11.97 -12.89 14.82
CA GLY A 90 13.35 -12.41 14.83
C GLY A 90 14.10 -12.69 13.52
N VAL A 91 13.40 -13.05 12.45
CA VAL A 91 14.01 -13.29 11.14
C VAL A 91 14.27 -11.93 10.49
N ALA A 92 15.55 -11.57 10.36
CA ALA A 92 15.95 -10.39 9.61
C ALA A 92 15.67 -10.58 8.12
N LEU A 93 15.00 -9.60 7.51
CA LEU A 93 14.76 -9.55 6.08
C LEU A 93 15.59 -8.40 5.50
N PRO A 94 16.68 -8.65 4.77
CA PRO A 94 17.51 -7.56 4.25
C PRO A 94 16.80 -6.78 3.14
N GLY A 95 17.02 -5.46 3.11
CA GLY A 95 16.52 -4.58 2.05
C GLY A 95 14.99 -4.39 2.07
N VAL A 96 14.37 -4.32 3.26
CA VAL A 96 12.92 -4.14 3.40
C VAL A 96 12.44 -2.88 2.69
N GLU A 97 13.13 -1.76 2.91
CA GLU A 97 12.80 -0.46 2.34
C GLU A 97 12.88 -0.50 0.81
N PHE A 98 13.93 -1.11 0.28
CA PHE A 98 14.07 -1.31 -1.17
C PHE A 98 12.99 -2.24 -1.73
N GLY A 99 12.65 -3.31 -1.01
CA GLY A 99 11.56 -4.22 -1.37
C GLY A 99 10.20 -3.52 -1.41
N ILE A 100 9.92 -2.65 -0.44
CA ILE A 100 8.72 -1.80 -0.40
C ILE A 100 8.71 -0.85 -1.59
N ALA A 101 9.78 -0.09 -1.82
CA ALA A 101 9.87 0.83 -2.95
C ALA A 101 9.65 0.12 -4.29
N MET A 102 10.31 -1.02 -4.50
CA MET A 102 10.19 -1.81 -5.71
C MET A 102 8.80 -2.40 -5.89
N SER A 103 8.12 -2.79 -4.81
CA SER A 103 6.76 -3.31 -4.91
C SER A 103 5.77 -2.24 -5.37
N VAL A 104 5.87 -1.00 -4.86
CA VAL A 104 5.05 0.14 -5.31
C VAL A 104 5.35 0.42 -6.79
N LEU A 105 6.64 0.48 -7.15
CA LEU A 105 7.07 0.73 -8.52
C LEU A 105 6.50 -0.32 -9.49
N LEU A 106 6.79 -1.60 -9.23
CA LEU A 106 6.42 -2.69 -10.12
C LEU A 106 4.91 -2.89 -10.19
N ALA A 107 4.19 -2.79 -9.07
CA ALA A 107 2.73 -2.85 -9.08
C ALA A 107 2.15 -1.69 -9.89
N GLY A 108 2.69 -0.47 -9.74
CA GLY A 108 2.33 0.68 -10.56
C GLY A 108 2.55 0.44 -12.06
N VAL A 109 3.71 -0.10 -12.44
CA VAL A 109 4.01 -0.45 -13.85
C VAL A 109 3.02 -1.47 -14.40
N LEU A 110 2.70 -2.52 -13.62
CA LEU A 110 1.72 -3.53 -14.03
C LEU A 110 0.33 -2.93 -14.26
N VAL A 111 -0.08 -1.97 -13.41
CA VAL A 111 -1.33 -1.22 -13.60
C VAL A 111 -1.26 -0.30 -14.81
N ALA A 112 -0.17 0.46 -14.98
CA ALA A 112 0.02 1.40 -16.08
C ALA A 112 0.01 0.72 -17.45
N ALA A 113 0.62 -0.47 -17.52
CA ALA A 113 0.66 -1.31 -18.71
C ALA A 113 -0.67 -2.05 -18.94
N LEU A 114 -1.59 -2.07 -17.96
CA LEU A 114 -2.75 -2.96 -17.92
C LEU A 114 -2.35 -4.43 -18.13
N ALA A 115 -1.22 -4.81 -17.53
CA ALA A 115 -0.56 -6.08 -17.75
C ALA A 115 -1.43 -7.24 -17.26
N ARG A 116 -1.46 -8.32 -18.04
CA ARG A 116 -2.00 -9.61 -17.64
C ARG A 116 -0.85 -10.59 -17.58
N VAL A 117 -0.61 -11.16 -16.40
CA VAL A 117 0.51 -12.07 -16.15
C VAL A 117 -0.02 -13.48 -15.85
N PRO A 118 0.81 -14.52 -16.00
CA PRO A 118 0.45 -15.85 -15.52
C PRO A 118 0.07 -15.82 -14.03
N ALA A 119 -1.01 -16.52 -13.65
CA ALA A 119 -1.58 -16.43 -12.31
C ALA A 119 -0.57 -16.79 -11.20
N ALA A 120 0.28 -17.80 -11.44
CA ALA A 120 1.34 -18.19 -10.51
C ALA A 120 2.34 -17.05 -10.28
N LEU A 121 2.84 -16.42 -11.34
CA LEU A 121 3.78 -15.31 -11.24
C LEU A 121 3.15 -14.09 -10.56
N GLY A 122 1.91 -13.76 -10.93
CA GLY A 122 1.17 -12.66 -10.29
C GLY A 122 0.93 -12.92 -8.80
N GLY A 123 0.62 -14.15 -8.41
CA GLY A 123 0.40 -14.51 -7.01
C GLY A 123 1.68 -14.46 -6.19
N VAL A 124 2.77 -15.01 -6.71
CA VAL A 124 4.10 -14.93 -6.07
C VAL A 124 4.53 -13.48 -5.91
N ALA A 125 4.37 -12.64 -6.95
CA ALA A 125 4.71 -11.22 -6.86
C ALA A 125 3.90 -10.50 -5.78
N VAL A 126 2.57 -10.69 -5.73
CA VAL A 126 1.72 -10.09 -4.70
C VAL A 126 2.17 -10.52 -3.31
N VAL A 127 2.37 -11.82 -3.07
CA VAL A 127 2.82 -12.32 -1.76
C VAL A 127 4.18 -11.74 -1.39
N ALA A 128 5.15 -11.74 -2.31
CA ALA A 128 6.48 -11.20 -2.06
C ALA A 128 6.45 -9.70 -1.70
N PHE A 129 5.67 -8.91 -2.44
CA PHE A 129 5.47 -7.49 -2.14
C PHE A 129 4.90 -7.28 -0.73
N MET A 130 3.94 -8.10 -0.33
CA MET A 130 3.29 -7.96 0.97
C MET A 130 4.15 -8.49 2.12
N VAL A 131 5.06 -9.44 1.87
CA VAL A 131 6.01 -9.89 2.91
C VAL A 131 6.91 -8.75 3.37
N PHE A 132 7.43 -7.93 2.45
CA PHE A 132 8.25 -6.77 2.83
C PHE A 132 7.46 -5.76 3.67
N HIS A 133 6.25 -5.40 3.23
CA HIS A 133 5.40 -4.49 3.99
C HIS A 133 4.97 -5.07 5.35
N GLY A 134 4.62 -6.35 5.39
CA GLY A 134 4.25 -7.06 6.62
C GLY A 134 5.38 -7.07 7.64
N HIS A 135 6.60 -7.29 7.15
CA HIS A 135 7.80 -7.27 7.98
C HIS A 135 8.05 -5.89 8.60
N ALA A 136 8.01 -4.82 7.79
CA ALA A 136 8.15 -3.45 8.27
C ALA A 136 7.09 -3.06 9.31
N HIS A 137 5.81 -3.31 9.00
CA HIS A 137 4.70 -2.94 9.90
C HIS A 137 4.77 -3.68 11.24
N ALA A 138 5.17 -4.95 11.24
CA ALA A 138 5.34 -5.70 12.47
C ALA A 138 6.46 -5.16 13.36
N ALA A 139 7.54 -4.64 12.77
CA ALA A 139 8.62 -3.98 13.50
C ALA A 139 8.18 -2.65 14.14
N GLU A 140 7.14 -2.01 13.57
CA GLU A 140 6.60 -0.72 14.03
C GLU A 140 5.42 -0.86 15.00
N MET A 141 5.02 -2.09 15.35
CA MET A 141 3.93 -2.33 16.30
C MET A 141 4.25 -1.67 17.67
N PRO A 142 3.35 -0.86 18.24
CA PRO A 142 3.60 -0.20 19.52
C PRO A 142 3.90 -1.21 20.64
N HIS A 143 4.91 -0.91 21.45
CA HIS A 143 5.23 -1.73 22.61
C HIS A 143 4.04 -1.81 23.58
N GLY A 144 3.69 -3.03 24.00
CA GLY A 144 2.56 -3.28 24.89
C GLY A 144 1.19 -3.36 24.21
N ALA A 145 1.10 -3.12 22.90
CA ALA A 145 -0.14 -3.33 22.16
C ALA A 145 -0.49 -4.83 22.03
N SER A 146 -1.80 -5.13 21.99
CA SER A 146 -2.26 -6.49 21.70
C SER A 146 -1.95 -6.88 20.25
N THR A 147 -1.06 -7.84 20.05
CA THR A 147 -0.69 -8.37 18.73
C THR A 147 -1.91 -8.86 17.95
N LEU A 148 -2.84 -9.56 18.62
CA LEU A 148 -4.04 -10.08 17.97
C LEU A 148 -4.95 -8.95 17.46
N LEU A 149 -5.15 -7.92 18.27
CA LEU A 149 -5.97 -6.78 17.88
C LEU A 149 -5.30 -5.95 16.78
N TYR A 150 -3.98 -5.75 16.88
CA TYR A 150 -3.18 -5.12 15.82
C TYR A 150 -3.34 -5.86 14.49
N LEU A 151 -3.11 -7.18 14.47
CA LEU A 151 -3.29 -8.00 13.28
C LEU A 151 -4.71 -7.95 12.71
N ALA A 152 -5.73 -7.89 13.56
CA ALA A 152 -7.12 -7.78 13.13
C ALA A 152 -7.38 -6.45 12.41
N GLY A 153 -6.97 -5.32 12.99
CA GLY A 153 -7.12 -4.00 12.37
C GLY A 153 -6.32 -3.87 11.09
N PHE A 154 -5.07 -4.35 11.13
CA PHE A 154 -4.14 -4.38 10.01
C PHE A 154 -4.66 -5.20 8.83
N SER A 155 -5.11 -6.43 9.08
CA SER A 155 -5.68 -7.30 8.05
C SER A 155 -6.95 -6.70 7.45
N LEU A 156 -7.79 -6.07 8.28
CA LEU A 156 -9.01 -5.41 7.82
C LEU A 156 -8.70 -4.23 6.91
N ALA A 157 -7.74 -3.38 7.27
CA ALA A 157 -7.33 -2.25 6.45
C ALA A 157 -6.73 -2.71 5.11
N THR A 158 -5.80 -3.69 5.13
CA THR A 158 -5.22 -4.28 3.92
C THR A 158 -6.30 -4.87 3.00
N LEU A 159 -7.24 -5.65 3.57
CA LEU A 159 -8.34 -6.23 2.80
C LEU A 159 -9.25 -5.14 2.21
N GLY A 160 -9.58 -4.13 3.02
CA GLY A 160 -10.41 -3.00 2.60
C GLY A 160 -9.80 -2.23 1.43
N LEU A 161 -8.53 -1.85 1.53
CA LEU A 161 -7.81 -1.12 0.50
C LEU A 161 -7.68 -1.91 -0.80
N THR A 162 -7.29 -3.18 -0.72
CA THR A 162 -7.13 -4.04 -1.92
C THR A 162 -8.47 -4.31 -2.61
N VAL A 163 -9.54 -4.55 -1.85
CA VAL A 163 -10.90 -4.69 -2.40
C VAL A 163 -11.37 -3.37 -3.02
N ALA A 164 -11.17 -2.23 -2.34
CA ALA A 164 -11.53 -0.91 -2.87
C ALA A 164 -10.80 -0.61 -4.18
N GLY A 165 -9.47 -0.82 -4.24
CA GLY A 165 -8.69 -0.70 -5.46
C GLY A 165 -9.25 -1.56 -6.59
N ARG A 166 -9.59 -2.82 -6.31
CA ARG A 166 -10.21 -3.70 -7.33
C ARG A 166 -11.55 -3.16 -7.84
N ARG A 167 -12.42 -2.67 -6.94
CA ARG A 167 -13.74 -2.13 -7.31
C ARG A 167 -13.59 -0.88 -8.18
N VAL A 168 -12.70 0.03 -7.80
CA VAL A 168 -12.38 1.25 -8.57
C VAL A 168 -11.84 0.88 -9.96
N ALA A 169 -10.90 -0.06 -10.04
CA ALA A 169 -10.38 -0.49 -11.34
C ALA A 169 -11.45 -1.18 -12.21
N GLY A 170 -12.32 -2.00 -11.61
CA GLY A 170 -13.48 -2.59 -12.31
C GLY A 170 -14.39 -1.55 -12.94
N TRP A 171 -14.68 -0.49 -12.20
CA TRP A 171 -15.48 0.63 -12.70
C TRP A 171 -14.75 1.44 -13.79
N LEU A 172 -13.46 1.73 -13.60
CA LEU A 172 -12.66 2.47 -14.59
C LEU A 172 -12.43 1.68 -15.88
N MET A 173 -12.34 0.35 -15.82
CA MET A 173 -12.12 -0.50 -17.00
C MET A 173 -13.25 -0.43 -18.02
N THR A 174 -14.48 -0.15 -17.59
CA THR A 174 -15.66 -0.05 -18.46
C THR A 174 -15.94 1.36 -18.93
N ARG A 175 -15.25 2.39 -18.39
CA ARG A 175 -15.50 3.79 -18.71
C ARG A 175 -14.29 4.52 -19.27
N GLU A 176 -13.18 4.52 -18.53
CA GLU A 176 -12.02 5.38 -18.82
C GLU A 176 -10.70 4.67 -18.48
N GLN A 177 -10.29 3.75 -19.35
CA GLN A 177 -9.08 2.95 -19.15
C GLN A 177 -7.80 3.81 -19.06
N ARG A 178 -7.81 4.99 -19.69
CA ARG A 178 -6.71 5.96 -19.67
C ARG A 178 -6.44 6.47 -18.25
N VAL A 179 -7.50 6.69 -17.45
CA VAL A 179 -7.37 7.11 -16.04
C VAL A 179 -6.70 6.02 -15.23
N LEU A 180 -7.10 4.75 -15.42
CA LEU A 180 -6.47 3.62 -14.73
C LEU A 180 -4.98 3.52 -15.07
N ARG A 181 -4.60 3.71 -16.35
CA ARG A 181 -3.19 3.74 -16.77
C ARG A 181 -2.43 4.89 -16.12
N GLY A 182 -3.04 6.08 -16.06
CA GLY A 182 -2.49 7.27 -15.41
C GLY A 182 -2.25 7.07 -13.92
N LEU A 183 -3.19 6.43 -13.21
CA LEU A 183 -3.02 6.05 -11.80
C LEU A 183 -1.84 5.09 -11.63
N GLY A 184 -1.73 4.06 -12.47
CA GLY A 184 -0.57 3.16 -12.46
C GLY A 184 0.75 3.88 -12.68
N ALA A 185 0.80 4.81 -13.64
CA ALA A 185 2.00 5.59 -13.93
C ALA A 185 2.39 6.51 -12.76
N ALA A 186 1.41 7.15 -12.11
CA ALA A 186 1.65 7.96 -10.92
C ALA A 186 2.18 7.13 -9.75
N ILE A 187 1.59 5.96 -9.50
CA ILE A 187 2.07 5.02 -8.47
C ILE A 187 3.51 4.56 -8.79
N ALA A 188 3.78 4.20 -10.05
CA ALA A 188 5.11 3.76 -10.47
C ALA A 188 6.17 4.86 -10.25
N ALA A 189 5.82 6.12 -10.55
CA ALA A 189 6.69 7.25 -10.31
C ALA A 189 6.98 7.45 -8.82
N MET A 190 5.96 7.33 -7.96
CA MET A 190 6.18 7.37 -6.49
C MET A 190 7.08 6.24 -6.01
N GLY A 191 6.90 5.01 -6.50
CA GLY A 191 7.78 3.90 -6.16
C GLY A 191 9.22 4.11 -6.63
N ALA A 192 9.43 4.72 -7.80
CA ALA A 192 10.75 5.11 -8.28
C ALA A 192 11.40 6.18 -7.41
N LEU A 193 10.62 7.15 -6.91
CA LEU A 193 11.09 8.13 -5.93
C LEU A 193 11.51 7.46 -4.62
N PHE A 194 10.69 6.56 -4.08
CA PHE A 194 11.06 5.80 -2.86
C PHE A 194 12.34 4.99 -3.02
N ALA A 195 12.64 4.51 -4.23
CA ALA A 195 13.83 3.69 -4.49
C ALA A 195 15.13 4.51 -4.56
N ILE A 196 15.06 5.84 -4.75
CA ILE A 196 16.24 6.71 -4.89
C ILE A 196 16.52 7.57 -3.66
N GLY A 197 15.62 7.60 -2.67
CA GLY A 197 15.73 8.38 -1.42
C GLY A 197 15.15 9.78 -1.54
#